data_AF-A0A8J8KGY7-F1
#
_entry.id   AF-A0A8J8KGY7-F1
#
_cell.length_a   1.000
_cell.length_b   1.000
_cell.length_c   1.000
_cell.angle_alpha   90.00
_cell.angle_beta   90.00
_cell.angle_gamma   90.00
#
_symmetry.space_group_name_H-M   'P 1'
#
loop_
_entity.id
_entity.type
_entity.pdbx_description
1 polymer ?
#
loop_
_entity_poly.entity_id
_entity_poly.type
_entity_poly.pdbx_seq_one_letter_code
_entity_poly.pdbx_strand_id
1 'polypeptide(L)'
;MLLTVSGPPGSGKSTTAELLADRFDLEHVSGGDIFRELAEERGYTPLEFNKLAEENDQIDRDLDRRLYEIAVERDDLVLESRLAGWLAGEQADFRFWLDAPARVRGERIAEREEKDPERATEETKAREASEAKRYQEYYGIDIRDLTIYDLSVNTARWGPDAVLDMLVTAVEVYEADADEGQAYVEIDDEF
;
A
#
# COMPACT_ATOMS: atom_id res chain seq x y z
N MET A 1 -16.62 -3.29 -5.86
CA MET A 1 -15.72 -3.99 -4.89
C MET A 1 -14.39 -3.26 -4.84
N LEU A 2 -13.99 -2.79 -3.66
CA LEU A 2 -12.72 -2.14 -3.40
C LEU A 2 -11.88 -2.97 -2.43
N LEU A 3 -10.79 -3.56 -2.93
CA LEU A 3 -9.79 -4.22 -2.10
C LEU A 3 -8.58 -3.31 -1.95
N THR A 4 -7.98 -3.25 -0.76
CA THR A 4 -6.72 -2.51 -0.56
C THR A 4 -5.59 -3.45 -0.15
N VAL A 5 -4.40 -3.21 -0.69
CA VAL A 5 -3.19 -3.94 -0.31
C VAL A 5 -2.14 -2.95 0.15
N SER A 6 -1.92 -2.92 1.46
CA SER A 6 -0.97 -2.04 2.13
C SER A 6 0.26 -2.79 2.63
N GLY A 7 1.34 -2.06 2.91
CA GLY A 7 2.52 -2.63 3.54
C GLY A 7 3.84 -1.98 3.15
N PRO A 8 4.91 -2.24 3.92
CA PRO A 8 6.21 -1.65 3.68
C PRO A 8 6.83 -2.12 2.34
N PRO A 9 7.85 -1.41 1.84
CA PRO A 9 8.63 -1.87 0.69
C PRO A 9 9.19 -3.30 0.90
N GLY A 10 9.13 -4.12 -0.15
CA GLY A 10 9.61 -5.51 -0.11
C GLY A 10 8.65 -6.51 0.57
N SER A 11 7.47 -6.08 1.01
CA SER A 11 6.47 -6.97 1.61
C SER A 11 5.78 -7.91 0.62
N GLY A 12 5.86 -7.65 -0.68
CA GLY A 12 5.14 -8.43 -1.71
C GLY A 12 3.76 -7.87 -2.08
N LYS A 13 3.42 -6.66 -1.64
CA LYS A 13 2.15 -5.98 -1.97
C LYS A 13 1.86 -5.89 -3.47
N SER A 14 2.77 -5.37 -4.28
CA SER A 14 2.51 -5.18 -5.72
C SER A 14 2.23 -6.50 -6.44
N THR A 15 3.01 -7.56 -6.15
CA THR A 15 2.75 -8.90 -6.70
C THR A 15 1.40 -9.46 -6.24
N THR A 16 1.04 -9.26 -4.96
CA THR A 16 -0.22 -9.79 -4.42
C THR A 16 -1.42 -9.00 -4.96
N ALA A 17 -1.30 -7.69 -5.12
CA ALA A 17 -2.33 -6.82 -5.65
C ALA A 17 -2.64 -7.13 -7.12
N GLU A 18 -1.61 -7.34 -7.95
CA GLU A 18 -1.76 -7.79 -9.34
C GLU A 18 -2.49 -9.14 -9.42
N LEU A 19 -2.07 -10.12 -8.61
CA LEU A 19 -2.71 -11.43 -8.58
C LEU A 19 -4.17 -11.39 -8.07
N LEU A 20 -4.47 -10.53 -7.09
CA LEU A 20 -5.84 -10.32 -6.62
C LEU A 20 -6.71 -9.68 -7.68
N ALA A 21 -6.19 -8.67 -8.38
CA ALA A 21 -6.90 -8.00 -9.47
C ALA A 21 -7.24 -8.99 -10.58
N ASP A 22 -6.29 -9.81 -11.01
CA ASP A 22 -6.52 -10.88 -11.99
C ASP A 22 -7.56 -11.91 -11.50
N ARG A 23 -7.51 -12.29 -10.22
CA ARG A 23 -8.39 -13.32 -9.65
C ARG A 23 -9.84 -12.88 -9.53
N PHE A 24 -10.08 -11.59 -9.27
CA PHE A 24 -11.41 -11.02 -9.09
C PHE A 24 -11.90 -10.20 -10.28
N ASP A 25 -11.13 -10.14 -11.38
CA ASP A 25 -11.41 -9.32 -12.57
C ASP A 25 -11.61 -7.84 -12.22
N LEU A 26 -10.70 -7.31 -11.40
CA LEU A 26 -10.70 -5.93 -10.91
C LEU A 26 -9.60 -5.12 -11.58
N GLU A 27 -9.75 -3.79 -11.63
CA GLU A 27 -8.67 -2.91 -12.04
C GLU A 27 -7.55 -2.89 -10.98
N HIS A 28 -6.29 -2.99 -11.39
CA HIS A 28 -5.16 -2.78 -10.48
C HIS A 28 -4.69 -1.32 -10.55
N VAL A 29 -4.81 -0.60 -9.44
CA VAL A 29 -4.31 0.78 -9.31
C VAL A 29 -3.19 0.81 -8.29
N SER A 30 -1.97 1.15 -8.71
CA SER A 30 -0.82 1.27 -7.81
C SER A 30 -0.41 2.73 -7.61
N GLY A 31 0.01 3.07 -6.39
CA GLY A 31 0.62 4.37 -6.10
C GLY A 31 1.90 4.62 -6.90
N GLY A 32 2.59 3.56 -7.32
CA GLY A 32 3.74 3.66 -8.23
C GLY A 32 3.35 4.12 -9.63
N ASP A 33 2.20 3.69 -10.15
CA ASP A 33 1.67 4.14 -11.44
C ASP A 33 1.18 5.59 -11.36
N ILE A 34 0.43 5.94 -10.32
CA ILE A 34 -0.03 7.32 -10.09
C ILE A 34 1.17 8.26 -9.95
N PHE A 35 2.24 7.86 -9.24
CA PHE A 35 3.46 8.66 -9.15
C PHE A 35 4.10 8.91 -10.53
N ARG A 36 4.08 7.92 -11.42
CA ARG A 36 4.56 8.07 -12.81
C ARG A 36 3.65 8.99 -13.62
N GLU A 37 2.34 8.86 -13.49
CA GLU A 37 1.37 9.77 -14.12
C GLU A 37 1.60 11.23 -13.68
N LEU A 38 1.74 11.47 -12.38
CA LEU A 38 2.02 12.81 -11.83
C LEU A 38 3.35 13.38 -12.35
N ALA A 39 4.38 12.54 -12.52
CA ALA A 39 5.63 12.93 -13.13
C ALA A 39 5.43 13.40 -14.59
N GLU A 40 4.70 12.61 -15.38
CA GLU A 40 4.41 12.90 -16.78
C GLU A 40 3.55 14.16 -16.95
N GLU A 41 2.50 14.33 -16.13
CA GLU A 41 1.65 15.52 -16.10
C GLU A 41 2.45 16.81 -15.84
N ARG A 42 3.55 16.71 -15.09
CA ARG A 42 4.44 17.82 -14.74
C ARG A 42 5.67 17.93 -15.65
N GLY A 43 5.78 17.06 -16.66
CA GLY A 43 6.88 17.08 -17.62
C GLY A 43 8.22 16.58 -17.07
N TYR A 44 8.21 15.73 -16.05
CA TYR A 44 9.39 15.11 -15.47
C TYR A 44 9.48 13.62 -15.83
N THR A 45 10.69 13.09 -15.93
CA THR A 45 10.87 11.64 -15.89
C THR A 45 10.63 11.12 -14.46
N PRO A 46 10.29 9.82 -14.27
CA PRO A 46 10.10 9.26 -12.93
C PRO A 46 11.32 9.44 -12.01
N LEU A 47 12.54 9.40 -12.58
CA LEU A 47 13.79 9.61 -11.83
C LEU A 47 13.94 11.07 -11.36
N GLU A 48 13.63 12.04 -12.21
CA GLU A 48 13.68 13.47 -11.85
C GLU A 48 12.61 13.81 -10.82
N PHE A 49 11.40 13.27 -11.01
CA PHE A 49 10.30 13.48 -10.08
C PHE A 49 10.57 12.85 -8.72
N ASN A 50 11.23 11.69 -8.66
CA ASN A 50 11.65 11.07 -7.41
C ASN A 50 12.64 11.96 -6.63
N LYS A 51 13.63 12.54 -7.30
CA LYS A 51 14.55 13.51 -6.66
C LYS A 51 13.82 14.76 -6.17
N LEU A 52 12.84 15.24 -6.93
CA LEU A 52 12.04 16.39 -6.55
C LEU A 52 11.19 16.09 -5.30
N ALA A 53 10.64 14.87 -5.20
CA ALA A 53 9.85 14.42 -4.05
C ALA A 53 10.68 14.32 -2.75
N GLU A 54 12.01 14.17 -2.84
CA GLU A 54 12.89 14.20 -1.66
C GLU A 54 12.96 15.58 -1.00
N GLU A 55 12.70 16.65 -1.75
CA GLU A 55 12.79 18.05 -1.29
C GLU A 55 11.43 18.75 -1.19
N ASN A 56 10.37 18.15 -1.75
CA ASN A 56 9.05 18.74 -1.86
C ASN A 56 7.94 17.76 -1.45
N ASP A 57 7.55 17.88 -0.18
CA ASP A 57 6.47 17.09 0.44
C ASP A 57 5.11 17.22 -0.28
N GLN A 58 4.90 18.27 -1.08
CA GLN A 58 3.67 18.42 -1.86
C GLN A 58 3.48 17.27 -2.86
N ILE A 59 4.55 16.66 -3.36
CA ILE A 59 4.45 15.52 -4.29
C ILE A 59 3.86 14.29 -3.60
N ASP A 60 4.31 13.99 -2.38
CA ASP A 60 3.73 12.90 -1.59
C ASP A 60 2.25 13.20 -1.29
N ARG A 61 1.92 14.44 -0.92
CA ARG A 61 0.53 14.86 -0.68
C ARG A 61 -0.37 14.76 -1.92
N ASP A 62 0.14 15.14 -3.09
CA ASP A 62 -0.60 15.05 -4.34
C ASP A 62 -0.86 13.58 -4.73
N LEU A 63 0.11 12.69 -4.48
CA LEU A 63 -0.04 11.25 -4.66
C LEU A 63 -1.09 10.68 -3.70
N ASP A 64 -0.97 10.99 -2.40
CA ASP A 64 -1.88 10.46 -1.38
C ASP A 64 -3.31 10.98 -1.62
N ARG A 65 -3.47 12.25 -2.03
CA ARG A 65 -4.76 12.82 -2.42
C ARG A 65 -5.38 12.08 -3.60
N ARG A 66 -4.62 11.81 -4.66
CA ARG A 66 -5.15 11.09 -5.83
C ARG A 66 -5.54 9.66 -5.47
N LEU A 67 -4.78 8.99 -4.61
CA LEU A 67 -5.11 7.68 -4.06
C LEU A 67 -6.42 7.72 -3.24
N TYR A 68 -6.59 8.74 -2.39
CA TYR A 68 -7.81 8.98 -1.63
C TYR A 68 -9.01 9.22 -2.54
N GLU A 69 -8.90 10.13 -3.52
CA GLU A 69 -9.94 10.42 -4.50
C GLU A 69 -10.37 9.15 -5.25
N ILE A 70 -9.41 8.34 -5.72
CA ILE A 70 -9.69 7.05 -6.35
C ILE A 70 -10.46 6.13 -5.40
N ALA A 71 -10.04 6.03 -4.14
CA ALA A 71 -10.70 5.14 -3.18
C ALA A 71 -12.12 5.58 -2.81
N VAL A 72 -12.42 6.88 -2.85
CA VAL A 72 -13.74 7.43 -2.52
C VAL A 72 -14.68 7.44 -3.72
N GLU A 73 -14.17 7.65 -4.93
CA GLU A 73 -14.99 7.85 -6.12
C GLU A 73 -15.15 6.60 -6.99
N ARG A 74 -14.29 5.60 -6.82
CA ARG A 74 -14.22 4.44 -7.70
C ARG A 74 -14.40 3.13 -6.97
N ASP A 75 -14.94 2.19 -7.71
CA ASP A 75 -15.21 0.82 -7.32
C ASP A 75 -14.58 -0.14 -8.32
N ASP A 76 -14.65 -1.43 -8.02
CA ASP A 76 -14.20 -2.54 -8.87
C ASP A 76 -12.68 -2.51 -9.15
N LEU A 77 -11.91 -2.28 -8.09
CA LEU A 77 -10.46 -2.14 -8.16
C LEU A 77 -9.73 -2.70 -6.93
N VAL A 78 -8.46 -3.02 -7.14
CA VAL A 78 -7.45 -3.26 -6.10
C VAL A 78 -6.54 -2.04 -6.00
N LEU A 79 -6.57 -1.35 -4.86
CA LEU A 79 -5.73 -0.20 -4.58
C LEU A 79 -4.47 -0.62 -3.82
N GLU A 80 -3.30 -0.44 -4.45
CA GLU A 80 -2.00 -0.78 -3.87
C GLU A 80 -1.20 0.49 -3.55
N SER A 81 -0.89 0.68 -2.27
CA SER A 81 0.04 1.71 -1.83
C SER A 81 0.53 1.41 -0.42
N ARG A 82 1.38 2.25 0.18
CA ARG A 82 1.69 2.09 1.62
C ARG A 82 0.51 2.44 2.52
N LEU A 83 -0.30 3.42 2.11
CA LEU A 83 -1.42 3.98 2.87
C LEU A 83 -2.79 3.54 2.34
N ALA A 84 -2.88 2.64 1.36
CA ALA A 84 -4.13 2.36 0.64
C ALA A 84 -5.30 2.03 1.58
N GLY A 85 -5.07 1.21 2.62
CA GLY A 85 -6.10 0.86 3.59
C GLY A 85 -6.49 2.03 4.51
N TRP A 86 -5.55 2.91 4.83
CA TRP A 86 -5.86 4.17 5.52
C TRP A 86 -6.71 5.04 4.61
N LEU A 87 -6.20 5.40 3.44
CA LEU A 87 -6.85 6.34 2.51
C LEU A 87 -8.24 5.89 2.06
N ALA A 88 -8.46 4.59 1.86
CA ALA A 88 -9.77 4.08 1.51
C ALA A 88 -10.76 4.10 2.67
N GLY A 89 -10.28 4.05 3.91
CA GLY A 89 -11.11 4.14 5.11
C GLY A 89 -12.25 3.12 5.10
N GLU A 90 -13.48 3.63 5.20
CA GLU A 90 -14.71 2.84 5.19
C GLU A 90 -15.21 2.44 3.79
N GLN A 91 -14.57 2.95 2.73
CA GLN A 91 -14.95 2.63 1.33
C GLN A 91 -14.40 1.27 0.90
N ALA A 92 -13.34 0.77 1.55
CA ALA A 92 -12.78 -0.53 1.25
C ALA A 92 -13.66 -1.65 1.79
N ASP A 93 -14.02 -2.61 0.93
CA ASP A 93 -14.67 -3.86 1.36
C ASP A 93 -13.70 -4.71 2.18
N PHE A 94 -12.40 -4.69 1.84
CA PHE A 94 -11.35 -5.40 2.57
C PHE A 94 -10.02 -4.63 2.55
N ARG A 95 -9.38 -4.57 3.72
CA ARG A 95 -8.08 -3.94 3.93
C ARG A 95 -7.04 -4.99 4.33
N PHE A 96 -6.08 -5.22 3.43
CA PHE A 96 -4.98 -6.15 3.65
C PHE A 96 -3.69 -5.42 4.02
N TRP A 97 -3.01 -5.90 5.06
CA TRP A 97 -1.64 -5.49 5.39
C TRP A 97 -0.68 -6.65 5.15
N LEU A 98 0.29 -6.46 4.25
CA LEU A 98 1.34 -7.43 4.00
C LEU A 98 2.66 -6.94 4.58
N ASP A 99 3.33 -7.80 5.34
CA ASP A 99 4.66 -7.51 5.88
C ASP A 99 5.58 -8.74 5.82
N ALA A 100 6.86 -8.53 6.07
CA ALA A 100 7.88 -9.54 6.30
C ALA A 100 8.98 -8.95 7.18
N PRO A 101 9.80 -9.78 7.88
CA PRO A 101 10.92 -9.26 8.64
C PRO A 101 11.82 -8.37 7.78
N ALA A 102 12.32 -7.26 8.36
CA ALA A 102 13.08 -6.25 7.62
C ALA A 102 14.23 -6.82 6.78
N ARG A 103 14.93 -7.85 7.29
CA ARG A 103 15.99 -8.55 6.53
C ARG A 103 15.45 -9.25 5.27
N VAL A 104 14.31 -9.93 5.35
CA VAL A 104 13.68 -10.60 4.20
C VAL A 104 13.22 -9.59 3.17
N ARG A 105 12.64 -8.47 3.63
CA ARG A 105 12.24 -7.37 2.74
C ARG A 105 13.46 -6.74 2.06
N GLY A 106 14.52 -6.49 2.83
CA GLY A 106 15.80 -5.99 2.32
C GLY A 106 16.44 -6.92 1.30
N GLU A 107 16.42 -8.24 1.51
CA GLU A 107 16.89 -9.25 0.54
C GLU A 107 16.10 -9.19 -0.77
N ARG A 108 14.76 -9.14 -0.71
CA ARG A 108 13.90 -9.00 -1.90
C ARG A 108 14.18 -7.70 -2.67
N ILE A 109 14.40 -6.60 -1.95
CA ILE A 109 14.73 -5.30 -2.55
C ILE A 109 16.12 -5.34 -3.19
N ALA A 110 17.09 -5.92 -2.49
CA ALA A 110 18.47 -6.07 -2.96
C ALA A 110 18.56 -6.90 -4.23
N GLU A 111 17.82 -8.01 -4.30
CA GLU A 111 17.72 -8.84 -5.51
C GLU A 111 17.12 -8.05 -6.68
N ARG A 112 16.01 -7.32 -6.46
CA ARG A 112 15.35 -6.53 -7.51
C ARG A 112 16.19 -5.35 -8.01
N GLU A 113 16.94 -4.71 -7.13
CA GLU A 113 17.67 -3.48 -7.42
C GLU A 113 19.18 -3.69 -7.60
N GLU A 114 19.64 -4.94 -7.61
CA GLU A 114 21.06 -5.33 -7.71
C GLU A 114 21.94 -4.62 -6.66
N LYS A 115 21.50 -4.64 -5.40
CA LYS A 115 22.17 -4.00 -4.25
C LYS A 115 22.69 -5.01 -3.23
N ASP A 116 23.52 -4.54 -2.30
CA ASP A 116 23.90 -5.31 -1.13
C ASP A 116 22.70 -5.48 -0.16
N PRO A 117 22.40 -6.71 0.33
CA PRO A 117 21.26 -6.97 1.21
C PRO A 117 21.27 -6.22 2.53
N GLU A 118 22.43 -6.06 3.18
CA GLU A 118 22.52 -5.34 4.45
C GLU A 118 22.24 -3.86 4.24
N ARG A 119 22.86 -3.28 3.20
CA ARG A 119 22.64 -1.90 2.80
C ARG A 119 21.18 -1.63 2.43
N ALA A 120 20.56 -2.48 1.60
CA ALA A 120 19.16 -2.35 1.21
C ALA A 120 18.22 -2.44 2.43
N THR A 121 18.54 -3.29 3.40
CA THR A 121 17.80 -3.41 4.66
C THR A 121 17.85 -2.10 5.46
N GLU A 122 19.04 -1.54 5.67
CA GLU A 122 19.21 -0.31 6.46
C GLU A 122 18.63 0.92 5.77
N GLU A 123 18.83 1.07 4.45
CA GLU A 123 18.21 2.14 3.65
C GLU A 123 16.67 2.07 3.74
N THR A 124 16.11 0.86 3.68
CA THR A 124 14.65 0.66 3.76
C THR A 124 14.09 0.99 5.14
N LYS A 125 14.76 0.58 6.22
CA LYS A 125 14.34 0.95 7.59
C LYS A 125 14.39 2.46 7.82
N ALA A 126 15.45 3.12 7.35
CA ALA A 126 15.59 4.56 7.47
C ALA A 126 14.48 5.30 6.71
N ARG A 127 14.16 4.84 5.48
CA ARG A 127 13.05 5.36 4.69
C ARG A 127 11.71 5.18 5.41
N GLU A 128 11.42 4.01 5.93
CA GLU A 128 10.16 3.73 6.66
C GLU A 128 10.01 4.60 7.92
N ALA A 129 11.09 4.80 8.67
CA ALA A 129 11.05 5.67 9.85
C ALA A 129 10.75 7.13 9.48
N SER A 130 11.31 7.61 8.37
CA SER A 130 11.04 8.95 7.83
C SER A 130 9.59 9.08 7.36
N GLU A 131 9.10 8.11 6.58
CA GLU A 131 7.73 8.06 6.08
C GLU A 131 6.70 8.00 7.20
N ALA A 132 6.90 7.14 8.20
CA ALA A 132 6.03 7.04 9.36
C ALA A 132 5.89 8.38 10.11
N LYS A 133 7.00 9.14 10.21
CA LYS A 133 6.97 10.47 10.81
C LYS A 133 6.13 11.44 9.96
N ARG A 134 6.31 11.43 8.64
CA ARG A 134 5.53 12.28 7.72
C ARG A 134 4.04 11.99 7.77
N TYR A 135 3.63 10.71 7.76
CA TYR A 135 2.21 10.33 7.83
C TYR A 135 1.56 10.81 9.14
N GLN A 136 2.28 10.68 10.26
CA GLN A 136 1.82 11.20 11.54
C GLN A 136 1.70 12.72 11.56
N GLU A 137 2.66 13.43 10.96
CA GLU A 137 2.70 14.90 10.92
C GLU A 137 1.67 15.50 9.95
N TYR A 138 1.39 14.83 8.83
CA TYR A 138 0.49 15.37 7.79
C TYR A 138 -0.97 14.99 8.00
N TYR A 139 -1.22 13.77 8.47
CA TYR A 139 -2.55 13.17 8.46
C TYR A 139 -2.97 12.58 9.82
N GLY A 140 -2.12 12.67 10.84
CA GLY A 140 -2.37 12.02 12.12
C GLY A 140 -2.25 10.49 12.11
N ILE A 141 -1.88 9.90 10.97
CA ILE A 141 -1.84 8.45 10.76
C ILE A 141 -0.61 7.83 11.44
N ASP A 142 -0.84 6.96 12.42
CA ASP A 142 0.18 6.01 12.88
C ASP A 142 0.16 4.78 11.95
N ILE A 143 1.07 4.75 10.98
CA ILE A 143 1.20 3.63 10.03
C ILE A 143 1.49 2.28 10.70
N ARG A 144 1.87 2.27 11.99
CA ARG A 144 2.09 1.05 12.77
C ARG A 144 0.81 0.53 13.42
N ASP A 145 -0.25 1.32 13.46
CA ASP A 145 -1.56 0.85 13.87
C ASP A 145 -2.13 -0.04 12.76
N LEU A 146 -2.16 -1.34 13.04
CA LEU A 146 -2.67 -2.33 12.12
C LEU A 146 -4.13 -2.71 12.42
N THR A 147 -4.76 -2.07 13.41
CA THR A 147 -6.12 -2.43 13.85
C THR A 147 -7.20 -2.10 12.84
N ILE A 148 -6.90 -1.24 11.86
CA ILE A 148 -7.79 -0.93 10.74
C ILE A 148 -7.82 -2.03 9.68
N TYR A 149 -6.87 -2.97 9.66
CA TYR A 149 -6.77 -3.98 8.62
C TYR A 149 -7.52 -5.25 9.01
N ASP A 150 -8.33 -5.75 8.09
CA ASP A 150 -9.14 -6.95 8.29
C ASP A 150 -8.27 -8.22 8.27
N LEU A 151 -7.14 -8.19 7.55
CA LEU A 151 -6.13 -9.25 7.61
C LEU A 151 -4.70 -8.71 7.47
N SER A 152 -3.84 -9.05 8.44
CA SER A 152 -2.41 -8.78 8.42
C SER A 152 -1.61 -10.08 8.24
N VAL A 153 -0.81 -10.16 7.17
CA VAL A 153 -0.12 -11.39 6.75
C VAL A 153 1.39 -11.21 6.71
N ASN A 154 2.11 -12.13 7.37
CA ASN A 154 3.56 -12.25 7.26
C ASN A 154 3.98 -13.07 6.03
N THR A 155 4.28 -12.39 4.94
CA THR A 155 4.68 -12.97 3.64
C THR A 155 6.05 -13.63 3.64
N ALA A 156 6.83 -13.60 4.73
CA ALA A 156 8.07 -14.38 4.82
C ALA A 156 7.83 -15.86 5.09
N ARG A 157 6.61 -16.22 5.50
CA ARG A 157 6.23 -17.60 5.85
C ARG A 157 5.72 -18.40 4.67
N TRP A 158 5.22 -17.72 3.63
CA TRP A 158 4.50 -18.32 2.51
C TRP A 158 4.93 -17.69 1.19
N GLY A 159 4.83 -18.48 0.10
CA GLY A 159 5.02 -17.96 -1.26
C GLY A 159 3.80 -17.14 -1.72
N PRO A 160 3.92 -16.42 -2.86
CA PRO A 160 2.87 -15.53 -3.36
C PRO A 160 1.54 -16.26 -3.59
N ASP A 161 1.54 -17.46 -4.16
CA ASP A 161 0.30 -18.23 -4.41
C ASP A 161 -0.44 -18.56 -3.12
N ALA A 162 0.28 -18.98 -2.07
CA ALA A 162 -0.33 -19.31 -0.79
C ALA A 162 -0.83 -18.06 -0.05
N VAL A 163 -0.16 -16.92 -0.20
CA VAL A 163 -0.66 -15.63 0.33
C VAL A 163 -1.94 -15.26 -0.41
N LEU A 164 -1.95 -15.34 -1.74
CA LEU A 164 -3.13 -15.08 -2.56
C LEU A 164 -4.31 -15.96 -2.12
N ASP A 165 -4.11 -17.27 -2.00
CA ASP A 165 -5.16 -18.20 -1.58
C ASP A 165 -5.80 -17.81 -0.24
N MET A 166 -4.99 -17.33 0.73
CA MET A 166 -5.51 -16.85 2.01
C MET A 166 -6.38 -15.60 1.85
N LEU A 167 -5.92 -14.62 1.07
CA LEU A 167 -6.66 -13.38 0.84
C LEU A 167 -7.96 -13.65 0.06
N VAL A 168 -7.88 -14.47 -0.99
CA VAL A 168 -9.04 -14.89 -1.80
C VAL A 168 -10.05 -15.61 -0.93
N THR A 169 -9.59 -16.54 -0.08
CA THR A 169 -10.48 -17.23 0.85
C THR A 169 -11.19 -16.24 1.76
N ALA A 170 -10.47 -15.27 2.33
CA ALA A 170 -11.07 -14.27 3.21
C ALA A 170 -12.18 -13.46 2.52
N VAL A 171 -11.96 -13.05 1.26
CA VAL A 171 -12.96 -12.31 0.46
C VAL A 171 -14.14 -13.21 0.06
N GLU A 172 -13.89 -14.44 -0.41
CA GLU A 172 -14.95 -15.31 -0.94
C GLU A 172 -15.86 -15.89 0.13
N VAL A 173 -15.37 -16.08 1.36
CA VAL A 173 -16.16 -16.61 2.48
C VAL A 173 -16.81 -15.52 3.33
N TYR A 174 -16.59 -14.24 2.99
CA TYR A 174 -17.18 -13.12 3.70
C TYR A 174 -18.70 -13.08 3.50
N GLU A 175 -19.43 -12.94 4.61
CA GLU A 175 -20.89 -12.86 4.64
C GLU A 175 -21.31 -11.51 5.25
N ALA A 176 -21.73 -10.56 4.42
CA ALA A 176 -22.12 -9.22 4.86
C ALA A 176 -23.25 -9.22 5.91
N ASP A 177 -24.16 -10.20 5.86
CA ASP A 177 -25.26 -10.34 6.83
C ASP A 177 -24.78 -10.76 8.24
N ALA A 178 -23.58 -11.33 8.35
CA ALA A 178 -22.96 -11.76 9.60
C ALA A 178 -21.87 -10.79 10.10
N ASP A 179 -21.61 -9.70 9.36
CA ASP A 179 -20.61 -8.71 9.71
C ASP A 179 -21.11 -7.77 10.82
N GLU A 180 -20.35 -7.70 11.91
CA GLU A 180 -20.63 -6.80 13.05
C GLU A 180 -20.09 -5.38 12.82
N GLY A 181 -19.37 -5.15 11.72
CA GLY A 181 -18.94 -3.85 11.25
C GLY A 181 -17.42 -3.75 11.04
N GLN A 182 -17.04 -2.84 10.14
CA GLN A 182 -15.65 -2.51 9.86
C GLN A 182 -15.02 -1.58 10.91
N ALA A 183 -13.70 -1.69 11.09
CA ALA A 183 -12.95 -0.74 11.90
C ALA A 183 -13.03 0.68 11.31
N TYR A 184 -13.41 1.65 12.14
CA TYR A 184 -13.40 3.07 11.78
C TYR A 184 -11.98 3.56 11.55
N VAL A 185 -11.79 4.34 10.49
CA VAL A 185 -10.53 5.00 10.18
C VAL A 185 -10.72 6.49 10.35
N GLU A 186 -10.09 7.05 11.37
CA GLU A 186 -10.06 8.49 11.55
C GLU A 186 -8.98 9.08 10.62
N ILE A 187 -9.43 9.81 9.61
CA ILE A 187 -8.56 10.63 8.76
C ILE A 187 -9.03 12.06 8.93
N ASP A 188 -8.08 12.97 9.20
CA ASP A 188 -8.39 14.41 9.24
C ASP A 188 -9.06 14.83 7.93
N ASP A 189 -10.20 15.52 8.03
CA ASP A 189 -11.07 15.93 6.89
C ASP A 189 -10.36 16.86 5.87
N GLU A 190 -9.10 17.24 6.09
CA GLU A 190 -8.29 18.14 5.25
C GLU A 190 -7.27 17.40 4.37
N PHE A 191 -7.65 16.29 3.74
CA PHE A 191 -6.87 15.65 2.67
C PHE A 191 -6.80 16.49 1.38
#